data_AF-A0A379SI29-F1
#
_entry.id   AF-A0A379SI29-F1
#
_cell.length_a   1.000
_cell.length_b   1.000
_cell.length_c   1.000
_cell.angle_alpha   90.00
_cell.angle_beta   90.00
_cell.angle_gamma   90.00
#
_symmetry.space_group_name_H-M   'P 1'
#
loop_
_entity.id
_entity.type
_entity.pdbx_description
1 polymer ?
#
loop_
_entity_poly.entity_id
_entity_poly.type
_entity_poly.pdbx_seq_one_letter_code
_entity_poly.pdbx_strand_id
1 'polypeptide(L)'
;MYQAGVPARYMRICEPFGPEQRQGLWLYHVIEPERWAAMCARVSGVLSGGIYAGQDSYFYGHRKILKPAHLNWEEYALLLLHSMPEVTAEHYRNKIAVYLQWYKKKGMDSIPQTQQGDIGTRDIPSWRRICKVLLNNDYWCRALSFSPTKPKSYHRYNERMKAKRQEWKILCNTDSQLK
;
A
#
# COMPACT_ATOMS: atom_id res chain seq x y z
N MET A 1 23.23 17.02 11.29
CA MET A 1 21.98 16.59 11.97
C MET A 1 21.85 17.16 13.38
N TYR A 2 22.82 16.95 14.28
CA TYR A 2 22.80 17.55 15.63
C TYR A 2 22.65 19.08 15.60
N GLN A 3 23.47 19.75 14.79
CA GLN A 3 23.38 21.21 14.59
C GLN A 3 22.05 21.69 13.98
N ALA A 4 21.31 20.80 13.31
CA ALA A 4 19.98 21.09 12.75
C ALA A 4 18.84 20.77 13.74
N GLY A 5 19.15 20.49 15.02
CA GLY A 5 18.16 20.26 16.08
C GLY A 5 17.54 18.85 16.10
N VAL A 6 18.09 17.89 15.34
CA VAL A 6 17.57 16.51 15.35
C VAL A 6 17.94 15.83 16.68
N PRO A 7 17.00 15.22 17.43
CA PRO A 7 17.34 14.44 18.61
C PRO A 7 18.18 13.21 18.28
N ALA A 8 19.14 12.83 19.14
CA ALA A 8 20.07 11.73 18.89
C ALA A 8 19.39 10.41 18.45
N ARG A 9 18.24 10.07 19.04
CA ARG A 9 17.45 8.86 18.69
C ARG A 9 16.95 8.81 17.24
N TYR A 10 16.88 9.97 16.56
CA TYR A 10 16.45 10.10 15.16
C TYR A 10 17.61 10.33 14.20
N MET A 11 18.86 10.38 14.67
CA MET A 11 20.03 10.47 13.82
C MET A 11 20.40 9.08 13.28
N ARG A 12 19.73 8.64 12.22
CA ARG A 12 20.03 7.38 11.54
C ARG A 12 20.84 7.63 10.27
N ILE A 13 21.80 6.74 10.02
CA ILE A 13 22.56 6.67 8.77
C ILE A 13 22.00 5.47 8.00
N CYS A 14 21.12 5.74 7.03
CA CYS A 14 20.51 4.77 6.13
C CYS A 14 20.46 5.35 4.71
N GLU A 15 20.05 4.53 3.73
CA GLU A 15 19.74 5.01 2.39
C GLU A 15 18.71 6.16 2.42
N PRO A 16 18.94 7.29 1.74
CA PRO A 16 18.17 8.52 1.92
C PRO A 16 16.68 8.41 1.57
N PHE A 17 16.32 7.44 0.71
CA PHE A 17 14.96 7.26 0.20
C PHE A 17 14.22 6.07 0.82
N GLY A 18 14.87 5.33 1.72
CA GLY A 18 14.27 4.23 2.47
C GLY A 18 13.11 4.74 3.35
N PRO A 19 12.13 3.89 3.69
CA PRO A 19 10.94 4.29 4.46
C PRO A 19 11.27 5.05 5.76
N GLU A 20 12.34 4.66 6.44
CA GLU A 20 12.78 5.23 7.71
C GLU A 20 13.52 6.57 7.52
N GLN A 21 14.41 6.66 6.52
CA GLN A 21 15.26 7.85 6.32
C GLN A 21 14.57 8.95 5.54
N ARG A 22 13.54 8.62 4.74
CA ARG A 22 12.79 9.58 3.94
C ARG A 22 12.22 10.74 4.77
N GLN A 23 11.88 10.48 6.04
CA GLN A 23 11.40 11.51 6.99
C GLN A 23 12.44 12.61 7.25
N GLY A 24 13.72 12.32 7.03
CA GLY A 24 14.83 13.26 7.19
C GLY A 24 15.22 13.98 5.90
N LEU A 25 14.51 13.81 4.78
CA LEU A 25 14.88 14.45 3.51
C LEU A 25 14.93 15.98 3.59
N TRP A 26 14.09 16.59 4.45
CA TRP A 26 14.12 18.04 4.70
C TRP A 26 15.48 18.55 5.21
N LEU A 27 16.28 17.69 5.84
CA LEU A 27 17.60 18.07 6.35
C LEU A 27 18.56 18.46 5.22
N TYR A 28 18.43 17.87 4.04
CA TYR A 28 19.24 18.26 2.89
C TYR A 28 18.92 19.68 2.44
N HIS A 29 17.67 20.10 2.53
CA HIS A 29 17.30 21.49 2.23
C HIS A 29 17.98 22.49 3.18
N VAL A 30 18.20 22.09 4.44
CA VAL A 30 18.77 22.96 5.49
C VAL A 30 20.29 22.92 5.50
N ILE A 31 20.89 21.73 5.37
CA ILE A 31 22.33 21.51 5.56
C ILE A 31 23.07 21.55 4.22
N GLU A 32 22.45 21.10 3.13
CA GLU A 32 23.12 20.86 1.84
C GLU A 32 22.22 21.22 0.62
N PRO A 33 21.85 22.50 0.45
CA PRO A 33 20.84 22.92 -0.52
C PRO A 33 21.21 22.58 -1.98
N GLU A 34 22.49 22.60 -2.34
CA GLU A 34 22.94 22.19 -3.68
C GLU A 34 22.67 20.70 -3.94
N ARG A 35 22.92 19.84 -2.95
CA ARG A 35 22.62 18.40 -3.06
C ARG A 35 21.12 18.16 -3.10
N TRP A 36 20.34 18.93 -2.34
CA TRP A 36 18.88 18.90 -2.42
C TRP A 36 18.37 19.21 -3.83
N ALA A 37 18.85 20.28 -4.46
CA ALA A 37 18.48 20.64 -5.83
C ALA A 37 18.84 19.53 -6.83
N ALA A 38 20.05 18.97 -6.73
CA ALA A 38 20.48 17.85 -7.57
C ALA A 38 19.61 16.60 -7.38
N MET A 39 19.20 16.28 -6.14
CA MET A 39 18.30 15.15 -5.88
C MET A 39 16.91 15.37 -6.45
N CYS A 40 16.34 16.58 -6.30
CA CYS A 40 15.03 16.91 -6.87
C CYS A 40 15.01 16.79 -8.40
N ALA A 41 16.12 17.15 -9.05
CA ALA A 41 16.24 17.04 -10.51
C ALA A 41 16.41 15.59 -11.00
N ARG A 42 17.02 14.70 -10.20
CA ARG A 42 17.42 13.35 -10.64
C ARG A 42 16.49 12.24 -10.19
N VAL A 43 15.79 12.41 -9.07
CA VAL A 43 15.03 11.34 -8.42
C VAL A 43 13.57 11.75 -8.28
N SER A 44 12.71 11.07 -9.03
CA SER A 44 11.26 11.27 -8.99
C SER A 44 10.71 11.05 -7.58
N GLY A 45 9.91 12.01 -7.11
CA GLY A 45 9.26 11.93 -5.80
C GLY A 45 10.12 12.36 -4.61
N VAL A 46 11.36 12.83 -4.80
CA VAL A 46 12.17 13.39 -3.70
C VAL A 46 11.52 14.61 -3.08
N LEU A 47 11.02 15.53 -3.90
CA LEU A 47 10.29 16.71 -3.42
C LEU A 47 9.08 16.30 -2.57
N SER A 48 8.27 15.38 -3.08
CA SER A 48 7.13 14.82 -2.34
C SER A 48 7.57 14.14 -1.05
N GLY A 49 8.70 13.43 -1.05
CA GLY A 49 9.30 12.86 0.16
C GLY A 49 9.69 13.93 1.19
N GLY A 50 10.34 15.01 0.75
CA GLY A 50 10.68 16.14 1.63
C GLY A 50 9.47 16.82 2.27
N ILE A 51 8.36 16.93 1.53
CA ILE A 51 7.12 17.56 2.00
C ILE A 51 6.29 16.61 2.87
N TYR A 52 6.08 15.37 2.41
CA TYR A 52 5.07 14.48 2.96
C TYR A 52 5.60 13.32 3.81
N ALA A 53 6.91 13.02 3.79
CA ALA A 53 7.43 11.91 4.58
C ALA A 53 7.66 12.29 6.04
N GLY A 54 7.81 13.59 6.32
CA GLY A 54 7.81 14.13 7.67
C GLY A 54 6.42 14.14 8.31
N GLN A 55 6.40 14.20 9.65
CA GLN A 55 5.20 14.29 10.48
C GLN A 55 4.14 13.18 10.24
N ASP A 56 3.02 13.25 10.96
CA ASP A 56 1.91 12.26 10.92
C ASP A 56 1.07 12.42 9.64
N SER A 57 1.74 12.40 8.49
CA SER A 57 1.18 12.60 7.16
C SER A 57 0.39 11.38 6.70
N TYR A 58 -0.78 11.65 6.12
CA TYR A 58 -1.65 10.63 5.53
C TYR A 58 -1.17 10.13 4.17
N PHE A 59 -0.25 10.86 3.53
CA PHE A 59 0.15 10.63 2.14
C PHE A 59 0.68 9.22 1.89
N TYR A 60 1.49 8.70 2.81
CA TYR A 60 2.12 7.39 2.67
C TYR A 60 1.35 6.24 3.34
N GLY A 61 0.17 6.49 3.92
CA GLY A 61 -0.70 5.42 4.46
C GLY A 61 -0.09 4.54 5.57
N HIS A 62 1.06 4.91 6.15
CA HIS A 62 1.79 4.06 7.10
C HIS A 62 1.06 3.91 8.44
N ARG A 63 0.50 5.00 8.98
CA ARG A 63 -0.16 5.05 10.30
C ARG A 63 -1.64 5.35 10.22
N LYS A 64 -2.03 6.27 9.35
CA LYS A 64 -3.40 6.72 9.17
C LYS A 64 -3.75 6.70 7.70
N ILE A 65 -4.98 6.30 7.40
CA ILE A 65 -5.51 6.22 6.04
C ILE A 65 -6.76 7.07 5.99
N LEU A 66 -6.85 7.92 4.98
CA LEU A 66 -8.04 8.69 4.69
C LEU A 66 -8.80 8.01 3.56
N LYS A 67 -10.12 8.05 3.69
CA LYS A 67 -11.08 7.59 2.70
C LYS A 67 -12.14 8.69 2.57
N PRO A 68 -12.67 8.97 1.36
CA PRO A 68 -13.83 9.83 1.20
C PRO A 68 -14.97 9.46 2.15
N ALA A 69 -15.64 10.46 2.72
CA ALA A 69 -16.67 10.25 3.74
C ALA A 69 -17.89 9.46 3.21
N HIS A 70 -18.20 9.62 1.92
CA HIS A 70 -19.37 9.00 1.28
C HIS A 70 -19.16 7.53 0.87
N LEU A 71 -17.94 7.00 0.92
CA LEU A 71 -17.65 5.60 0.57
C LEU A 71 -17.57 4.73 1.82
N ASN A 72 -17.76 3.42 1.71
CA ASN A 72 -17.26 2.45 2.68
C ASN A 72 -15.85 1.94 2.28
N TRP A 73 -15.19 1.16 3.15
CA TRP A 73 -13.82 0.70 2.87
C TRP A 73 -13.73 -0.31 1.73
N GLU A 74 -14.78 -1.10 1.51
CA GLU A 74 -14.88 -2.02 0.38
C GLU A 74 -15.01 -1.26 -0.94
N GLU A 75 -15.95 -0.32 -1.03
CA GLU A 75 -16.12 0.57 -2.19
C GLU A 75 -14.85 1.34 -2.49
N TYR A 76 -14.15 1.81 -1.46
CA TYR A 76 -12.87 2.50 -1.63
C TYR A 76 -11.78 1.57 -2.15
N ALA A 77 -11.70 0.31 -1.69
CA ALA A 77 -10.77 -0.66 -2.24
C ALA A 77 -11.05 -0.92 -3.73
N LEU A 78 -12.33 -1.03 -4.11
CA LEU A 78 -12.74 -1.19 -5.50
C LEU A 78 -12.40 0.03 -6.35
N LEU A 79 -12.64 1.25 -5.84
CA LEU A 79 -12.25 2.50 -6.50
C LEU A 79 -10.73 2.54 -6.74
N LEU A 80 -9.93 2.20 -5.73
CA LEU A 80 -8.47 2.14 -5.86
C LEU A 80 -8.06 1.15 -6.95
N LEU A 81 -8.64 -0.06 -6.96
CA LEU A 81 -8.39 -1.07 -7.99
C LEU A 81 -8.78 -0.61 -9.40
N HIS A 82 -9.87 0.16 -9.53
CA HIS A 82 -10.30 0.71 -10.82
C HIS A 82 -9.39 1.84 -11.30
N SER A 83 -8.81 2.63 -10.38
CA SER A 83 -7.95 3.75 -10.72
C SER A 83 -6.53 3.38 -11.17
N MET A 84 -6.12 2.12 -10.97
CA MET A 84 -4.76 1.64 -11.27
C MET A 84 -4.68 0.89 -12.60
N PRO A 85 -3.49 0.78 -13.23
CA PRO A 85 -3.33 0.06 -14.49
C PRO A 85 -3.80 -1.39 -14.39
N GLU A 86 -4.44 -1.89 -15.45
CA GLU A 86 -5.16 -3.18 -15.43
C GLU A 86 -4.28 -4.36 -15.00
N VAL A 87 -3.02 -4.41 -15.45
CA VAL A 87 -2.08 -5.47 -15.05
C VAL A 87 -1.84 -5.49 -13.54
N THR A 88 -1.68 -4.31 -12.94
CA THR A 88 -1.46 -4.16 -11.50
C THR A 88 -2.75 -4.42 -10.73
N ALA A 89 -3.88 -3.90 -11.21
CA ALA A 89 -5.19 -4.15 -10.64
C ALA A 89 -5.48 -5.66 -10.57
N GLU A 90 -5.25 -6.38 -11.66
CA GLU A 90 -5.54 -7.81 -11.77
C GLU A 90 -4.68 -8.66 -10.84
N HIS A 91 -3.41 -8.27 -10.65
CA HIS A 91 -2.54 -8.86 -9.64
C HIS A 91 -3.10 -8.72 -8.23
N TYR A 92 -3.54 -7.51 -7.84
CA TYR A 92 -4.15 -7.29 -6.53
C TYR A 92 -5.49 -8.02 -6.40
N ARG A 93 -6.35 -7.99 -7.41
CA ARG A 93 -7.64 -8.74 -7.41
C ARG A 93 -7.41 -10.22 -7.18
N ASN A 94 -6.40 -10.82 -7.81
CA ASN A 94 -6.05 -12.22 -7.59
C ASN A 94 -5.68 -12.52 -6.14
N LYS A 95 -4.87 -11.65 -5.50
CA LYS A 95 -4.45 -11.82 -4.10
C LYS A 95 -5.62 -11.59 -3.13
N ILE A 96 -6.37 -10.51 -3.33
CA ILE A 96 -7.54 -10.17 -2.51
C ILE A 96 -8.58 -11.29 -2.59
N ALA A 97 -8.85 -11.85 -3.77
CA ALA A 97 -9.80 -12.95 -3.92
C ALA A 97 -9.38 -14.20 -3.13
N VAL A 98 -8.08 -14.55 -3.12
CA VAL A 98 -7.57 -15.66 -2.28
C VAL A 98 -7.77 -15.35 -0.80
N TYR A 99 -7.47 -14.13 -0.38
CA TYR A 99 -7.62 -13.69 1.00
C TYR A 99 -9.07 -13.81 1.48
N LEU A 100 -10.01 -13.25 0.71
CA LEU A 100 -11.45 -13.33 1.00
C LEU A 100 -11.94 -14.78 1.03
N GLN A 101 -11.56 -15.59 0.04
CA GLN A 101 -11.96 -16.99 -0.03
C GLN A 101 -11.41 -17.83 1.14
N TRP A 102 -10.21 -17.51 1.64
CA TRP A 102 -9.64 -18.19 2.80
C TRP A 102 -10.45 -17.92 4.07
N TYR A 103 -10.84 -16.66 4.32
CA TYR A 103 -11.68 -16.30 5.47
C TYR A 103 -13.09 -16.88 5.36
N LYS A 104 -13.67 -16.89 4.15
CA LYS A 104 -14.95 -17.56 3.89
C LYS A 104 -14.92 -19.02 4.29
N LYS A 105 -13.86 -19.75 3.91
CA LYS A 105 -13.67 -21.16 4.31
C LYS A 105 -13.48 -21.37 5.82
N LYS A 106 -13.01 -20.35 6.54
CA LYS A 106 -12.89 -20.37 8.01
C LYS A 106 -14.20 -20.01 8.74
N GLY A 107 -15.30 -19.80 8.01
CA GLY A 107 -16.60 -19.45 8.59
C GLY A 107 -16.83 -17.95 8.73
N MET A 108 -16.02 -17.10 8.10
CA MET A 108 -16.25 -15.66 8.02
C MET A 108 -16.74 -15.31 6.62
N ASP A 109 -18.07 -15.27 6.43
CA ASP A 109 -18.70 -15.06 5.11
C ASP A 109 -18.28 -13.77 4.41
N SER A 110 -18.10 -12.69 5.19
CA SER A 110 -17.55 -11.42 4.73
C SER A 110 -16.64 -10.82 5.80
N ILE A 111 -15.56 -10.17 5.36
CA ILE A 111 -14.66 -9.45 6.27
C ILE A 111 -15.27 -8.09 6.64
N PRO A 112 -15.07 -7.61 7.88
CA PRO A 112 -15.62 -6.34 8.31
C PRO A 112 -14.92 -5.15 7.64
N GLN A 113 -15.59 -3.99 7.66
CA GLN A 113 -15.05 -2.74 7.14
C GLN A 113 -13.80 -2.29 7.92
N THR A 114 -13.82 -2.40 9.25
CA THR A 114 -12.71 -2.06 10.16
C THR A 114 -12.66 -3.01 11.35
N GLN A 115 -11.49 -3.24 11.94
CA GLN A 115 -11.32 -3.89 13.25
C GLN A 115 -10.25 -3.18 14.10
N GLN A 116 -10.27 -3.44 15.41
CA GLN A 116 -9.24 -2.91 16.30
C GLN A 116 -7.87 -3.50 15.94
N GLY A 117 -6.90 -2.64 15.64
CA GLY A 117 -5.53 -3.07 15.31
C GLY A 117 -5.32 -3.62 13.90
N ASP A 118 -6.32 -3.55 13.01
CA ASP A 118 -6.24 -4.05 11.62
C ASP A 118 -5.17 -3.40 10.73
N ILE A 119 -4.74 -2.18 11.05
CA ILE A 119 -3.64 -1.44 10.40
C ILE A 119 -2.28 -1.85 10.99
N GLY A 120 -2.26 -2.61 12.09
CA GLY A 120 -1.06 -3.06 12.78
C GLY A 120 -0.27 -4.15 12.05
N THR A 121 0.72 -4.69 12.74
CA THR A 121 1.61 -5.74 12.21
C THR A 121 0.91 -7.10 12.10
N ARG A 122 -0.01 -7.41 13.02
CA ARG A 122 -0.79 -8.66 13.00
C ARG A 122 -1.79 -8.65 11.84
N ASP A 123 -1.98 -9.81 11.21
CA ASP A 123 -2.99 -9.99 10.17
C ASP A 123 -4.38 -10.13 10.80
N ILE A 124 -5.10 -9.00 10.83
CA ILE A 124 -6.49 -8.91 11.28
C ILE A 124 -7.33 -8.48 10.06
N PRO A 125 -8.29 -9.30 9.61
CA PRO A 125 -8.94 -9.10 8.33
C PRO A 125 -9.87 -7.89 8.32
N SER A 126 -9.66 -6.97 7.40
CA SER A 126 -10.62 -5.88 7.17
C SER A 126 -10.43 -5.27 5.78
N TRP A 127 -11.48 -4.65 5.27
CA TRP A 127 -11.39 -3.85 4.06
C TRP A 127 -10.44 -2.65 4.23
N ARG A 128 -10.37 -2.06 5.42
CA ARG A 128 -9.37 -1.02 5.74
C ARG A 128 -7.92 -1.52 5.59
N ARG A 129 -7.62 -2.76 5.99
CA ARG A 129 -6.30 -3.37 5.78
C ARG A 129 -5.99 -3.61 4.30
N ILE A 130 -6.99 -4.02 3.51
CA ILE A 130 -6.84 -4.15 2.05
C ILE A 130 -6.53 -2.78 1.44
N CYS A 131 -7.25 -1.72 1.81
CA CYS A 131 -6.95 -0.36 1.35
C CYS A 131 -5.52 0.07 1.72
N LYS A 132 -5.05 -0.29 2.92
CA LYS A 132 -3.66 -0.03 3.34
C LYS A 132 -2.64 -0.66 2.39
N VAL A 133 -2.87 -1.91 2.01
CA VAL A 133 -1.99 -2.66 1.10
C VAL A 133 -1.93 -1.97 -0.26
N LEU A 134 -3.09 -1.58 -0.80
CA LEU A 134 -3.20 -0.88 -2.08
C LEU A 134 -2.49 0.48 -2.05
N LEU A 135 -2.76 1.30 -1.04
CA LEU A 135 -2.18 2.65 -0.91
C LEU A 135 -0.66 2.63 -0.67
N ASN A 136 -0.16 1.64 0.07
CA ASN A 136 1.27 1.50 0.32
C ASN A 136 2.03 0.90 -0.87
N ASN A 137 1.34 0.54 -1.95
CA ASN A 137 1.89 -0.21 -3.08
C ASN A 137 2.60 -1.50 -2.62
N ASP A 138 2.04 -2.20 -1.62
CA ASP A 138 2.54 -3.51 -1.19
C ASP A 138 2.18 -4.56 -2.25
N TYR A 139 2.94 -4.55 -3.34
CA TYR A 139 2.68 -5.33 -4.54
C TYR A 139 2.46 -6.81 -4.18
N TRP A 140 3.30 -7.39 -3.33
CA TRP A 140 3.17 -8.81 -2.97
C TRP A 140 2.10 -9.10 -1.93
N CYS A 141 1.41 -8.08 -1.42
CA CYS A 141 0.40 -8.19 -0.37
C CYS A 141 0.94 -8.87 0.90
N ARG A 142 2.18 -8.55 1.30
CA ARG A 142 2.81 -9.14 2.48
C ARG A 142 2.02 -8.88 3.75
N ALA A 143 1.37 -7.72 3.85
CA ALA A 143 0.49 -7.44 4.99
C ALA A 143 -0.76 -8.33 5.02
N LEU A 144 -1.16 -8.96 3.92
CA LEU A 144 -2.23 -9.97 3.86
C LEU A 144 -1.66 -11.41 3.91
N SER A 145 -0.48 -11.58 4.51
CA SER A 145 0.19 -12.88 4.70
C SER A 145 0.61 -13.59 3.41
N PHE A 146 0.83 -12.85 2.31
CA PHE A 146 1.36 -13.41 1.07
C PHE A 146 2.87 -13.30 0.94
N SER A 147 3.46 -14.23 0.19
CA SER A 147 4.87 -14.21 -0.20
C SER A 147 5.03 -13.97 -1.71
N PRO A 148 6.20 -13.45 -2.15
CA PRO A 148 6.51 -13.28 -3.56
C PRO A 148 6.35 -14.58 -4.34
N THR A 149 5.76 -14.50 -5.52
CA THR A 149 5.60 -15.66 -6.41
C THR A 149 6.82 -15.77 -7.31
N LYS A 150 7.34 -16.99 -7.50
CA LYS A 150 8.51 -17.21 -8.37
C LYS A 150 8.21 -16.71 -9.80
N PRO A 151 9.10 -15.94 -10.45
CA PRO A 151 8.84 -15.35 -11.76
C PRO A 151 8.39 -16.37 -12.83
N LYS A 152 9.07 -17.53 -12.89
CA LYS A 152 8.74 -18.63 -13.81
C LYS A 152 7.29 -19.13 -13.69
N SER A 153 6.66 -18.96 -12.53
CA SER A 153 5.31 -19.45 -12.25
C SER A 153 4.26 -18.33 -12.26
N TYR A 154 4.66 -17.07 -12.43
CA TYR A 154 3.78 -15.92 -12.24
C TYR A 154 2.62 -15.88 -13.25
N HIS A 155 2.92 -16.06 -14.53
CA HIS A 155 1.91 -16.10 -15.59
C HIS A 155 0.88 -17.21 -15.36
N ARG A 156 1.36 -18.44 -15.13
CA ARG A 156 0.49 -19.60 -14.82
C ARG A 156 -0.32 -19.39 -13.55
N TYR A 157 0.23 -18.71 -12.54
CA TYR A 157 -0.51 -18.36 -11.33
C TYR A 157 -1.65 -17.39 -11.63
N ASN A 158 -1.40 -16.34 -12.42
CA ASN A 158 -2.41 -15.34 -12.77
C ASN A 158 -3.57 -15.98 -13.56
N GLU A 159 -3.29 -16.78 -14.58
CA GLU A 159 -4.33 -17.47 -15.36
C GLU A 159 -5.19 -18.39 -14.49
N ARG A 160 -4.53 -19.20 -13.64
CA ARG A 160 -5.24 -20.07 -12.69
C ARG A 160 -6.10 -19.27 -11.71
N MET A 161 -5.61 -18.13 -11.24
CA MET A 161 -6.35 -17.30 -10.29
C MET A 161 -7.52 -16.58 -10.94
N LYS A 162 -7.37 -16.17 -12.20
CA LYS A 162 -8.45 -15.60 -13.00
C LYS A 162 -9.60 -16.60 -13.16
N ALA A 163 -9.31 -17.84 -13.53
CA ALA A 163 -10.30 -18.91 -13.61
C ALA A 163 -10.99 -19.17 -12.25
N LYS A 164 -10.22 -19.28 -11.16
CA LYS A 164 -10.77 -19.48 -9.80
C LYS A 164 -11.63 -18.33 -9.31
N ARG A 165 -11.29 -17.08 -9.65
CA ARG A 165 -12.12 -15.93 -9.33
C ARG A 165 -13.49 -16.06 -9.96
N GLN A 166 -13.56 -16.46 -11.23
CA GLN A 166 -14.82 -16.71 -11.93
C GLN A 166 -15.65 -17.81 -11.24
N GLU A 167 -15.02 -18.91 -10.82
CA GLU A 167 -15.69 -19.97 -10.05
C GLU A 167 -16.23 -19.47 -8.71
N TRP A 168 -15.46 -18.64 -7.98
CA TRP A 168 -15.85 -18.12 -6.67
C TRP A 168 -16.81 -16.94 -6.73
N LYS A 169 -17.00 -16.35 -7.92
CA LYS A 169 -17.76 -15.10 -8.14
C LYS A 169 -17.22 -13.93 -7.30
N ILE A 170 -15.90 -13.88 -7.11
CA ILE A 170 -15.22 -12.82 -6.33
C ILE A 170 -14.40 -11.95 -7.28
N LEU A 171 -14.69 -10.66 -7.31
CA LEU A 171 -13.96 -9.66 -8.13
C LEU A 171 -13.85 -10.08 -9.60
N CYS A 172 -14.92 -10.62 -10.19
CA CYS A 172 -14.90 -11.22 -11.54
C CYS A 172 -14.94 -10.23 -12.70
N ASN A 173 -15.43 -9.01 -12.45
CA ASN A 173 -15.72 -8.05 -13.51
C ASN A 173 -14.70 -6.92 -13.54
N THR A 174 -14.26 -6.59 -14.75
CA THR A 174 -13.60 -5.33 -15.08
C THR A 174 -14.61 -4.23 -15.46
N ASP A 175 -15.91 -4.54 -15.62
CA ASP A 175 -16.85 -3.58 -16.19
C ASP A 175 -18.11 -3.35 -15.33
N SER A 176 -18.40 -2.06 -15.11
CA SER A 176 -19.76 -1.49 -15.00
C SER A 176 -20.48 -1.42 -13.65
N GLN A 177 -19.87 -1.01 -12.52
CA GLN A 177 -20.67 -0.52 -11.37
C GLN A 177 -19.99 0.59 -10.56
N LEU A 178 -19.62 1.69 -11.22
CA LEU A 178 -19.57 3.01 -10.61
C LEU A 178 -20.04 4.00 -11.69
N LYS A 179 -21.35 4.07 -11.90
CA LYS A 179 -22.01 5.24 -12.50
C LYS A 179 -22.39 6.18 -11.38
#